data_AF-A0A101EP29-F1
#
_entry.id   AF-A0A101EP29-F1
#
_cell.length_a   1.000
_cell.length_b   1.000
_cell.length_c   1.000
_cell.angle_alpha   90.00
_cell.angle_beta   90.00
_cell.angle_gamma   90.00
#
_symmetry.space_group_name_H-M   'P 1'
#
loop_
_entity.id
_entity.type
_entity.pdbx_description
1 polymer ?
#
loop_
_entity_poly.entity_id
_entity_poly.type
_entity_poly.pdbx_seq_one_letter_code
_entity_poly.pdbx_strand_id
1 'polypeptide(L)'
;YFEKPSEGINEFVRWKEEKSTFENTKNRFIKVVVNRIEDLEDLEEKLSRELSEAEKAERYKKLGDLIVQNLWSIKGKSGEVELTDWETNEKIVVDVGKDPAQTAQKFYNTYKKLQRKKEQVEKRLEEIQREKEYLYQLWQTIEDAEDLETLEEIEEEMREFGLLKERKTKKQKSKKTRFREVYYGGFKILIGRNNKQNDELVRTSSKEDLWFHAHEMPGAHVVVKTEGKEVPQEVVEYAASLAAGYSKGKNSGKVSVDYTFIKYVRKPKGFKPGMVIYTNYKTILVEPRRIEG
;
A
#
# COMPACT_ATOMS: atom_id res chain seq x y z
N TYR A 1 -7.35 -36.27 28.46
CA TYR A 1 -6.66 -37.50 28.92
C TYR A 1 -6.72 -38.51 27.78
N PHE A 2 -5.57 -39.03 27.35
CA PHE A 2 -5.51 -40.06 26.29
C PHE A 2 -5.63 -41.45 26.91
N GLU A 3 -6.31 -42.38 26.23
CA GLU A 3 -6.51 -43.75 26.73
C GLU A 3 -5.22 -44.58 26.67
N LYS A 4 -4.32 -44.25 25.72
CA LYS A 4 -3.01 -44.90 25.58
C LYS A 4 -1.87 -43.89 25.47
N PRO A 5 -0.69 -44.18 26.07
CA PRO A 5 0.50 -43.34 25.90
C PRO A 5 0.91 -43.13 24.44
N SER A 6 0.67 -44.12 23.57
CA SER A 6 0.94 -44.03 22.13
C SER A 6 0.07 -43.00 21.41
N GLU A 7 -1.16 -42.77 21.87
CA GLU A 7 -2.04 -41.74 21.32
C GLU A 7 -1.54 -40.34 21.70
N GLY A 8 -1.11 -40.15 22.96
CA GLY A 8 -0.49 -38.91 23.39
C GLY A 8 0.82 -38.59 22.65
N ILE A 9 1.65 -39.60 22.39
CA ILE A 9 2.88 -39.44 21.59
C ILE A 9 2.54 -39.07 20.14
N ASN A 10 1.57 -39.74 19.51
CA ASN A 10 1.18 -39.45 18.13
C ASN A 10 0.59 -38.04 17.98
N GLU A 11 -0.26 -37.61 18.92
CA GLU A 11 -0.80 -36.25 18.94
C GLU A 11 0.29 -35.20 19.17
N PHE A 12 1.24 -35.47 20.07
CA PHE A 12 2.38 -34.58 20.28
C PHE A 12 3.29 -34.47 19.05
N VAL A 13 3.57 -35.59 18.36
CA VAL A 13 4.37 -35.60 17.12
C VAL A 13 3.65 -34.83 16.02
N ARG A 14 2.35 -35.08 15.80
CA ARG A 14 1.53 -34.33 14.84
C ARG A 14 1.54 -32.84 15.13
N TRP A 15 1.29 -32.45 16.38
CA TRP A 15 1.34 -31.05 16.80
C TRP A 15 2.70 -30.40 16.51
N LYS A 16 3.80 -31.12 16.78
CA LYS A 16 5.15 -30.63 16.50
C LYS A 16 5.41 -30.48 14.99
N GLU A 17 4.96 -31.43 14.18
CA GLU A 17 5.07 -31.39 12.73
C GLU A 17 4.25 -30.25 12.12
N GLU A 18 3.01 -30.06 12.58
CA GLU A 18 2.14 -28.96 12.16
C GLU A 18 2.74 -27.61 12.52
N LYS A 19 3.23 -27.44 13.77
CA LYS A 19 3.89 -26.21 14.21
C LYS A 19 5.14 -25.91 13.39
N SER A 20 5.99 -26.91 13.14
CA SER A 20 7.17 -26.76 12.29
C SER A 20 6.78 -26.37 10.86
N THR A 21 5.77 -27.01 10.30
CA THR A 21 5.27 -26.73 8.94
C THR A 21 4.71 -25.30 8.83
N PHE A 22 3.95 -24.87 9.84
CA PHE A 22 3.42 -23.53 9.96
C PHE A 22 4.53 -22.47 9.96
N GLU A 23 5.49 -22.58 10.88
CA GLU A 23 6.60 -21.62 11.00
C GLU A 23 7.45 -21.58 9.72
N ASN A 24 7.79 -22.73 9.14
CA ASN A 24 8.55 -22.79 7.90
C ASN A 24 7.81 -22.14 6.72
N THR A 25 6.49 -22.37 6.62
CA THR A 25 5.65 -21.78 5.58
C THR A 25 5.54 -20.26 5.75
N LYS A 26 5.27 -19.81 6.98
CA LYS A 26 5.20 -18.39 7.35
C LYS A 26 6.50 -17.66 7.01
N ASN A 27 7.64 -18.17 7.46
CA ASN A 27 8.96 -17.58 7.20
C ASN A 27 9.29 -17.52 5.71
N ARG A 28 8.92 -18.56 4.95
CA ARG A 28 9.08 -18.56 3.49
C ARG A 28 8.25 -17.46 2.83
N PHE A 29 7.00 -17.25 3.24
CA PHE A 29 6.15 -16.20 2.69
C PHE A 29 6.66 -14.81 3.04
N ILE A 30 7.07 -14.59 4.30
CA ILE A 30 7.71 -13.34 4.73
C ILE A 30 8.91 -13.04 3.84
N LYS A 31 9.81 -14.01 3.63
CA LYS A 31 10.98 -13.82 2.78
C LYS A 31 10.64 -13.41 1.35
N VAL A 32 9.60 -14.01 0.76
CA VAL A 32 9.15 -13.66 -0.59
C VAL A 32 8.63 -12.21 -0.64
N VAL A 33 7.84 -11.81 0.36
CA VAL A 33 7.28 -10.45 0.44
C VAL A 33 8.37 -9.41 0.69
N VAL A 34 9.28 -9.66 1.64
CA VAL A 34 10.39 -8.76 1.97
C VAL A 34 11.30 -8.54 0.78
N ASN A 35 11.74 -9.60 0.10
CA ASN A 35 12.57 -9.46 -1.11
C ASN A 35 11.87 -8.62 -2.19
N ARG A 36 10.54 -8.77 -2.35
CA ARG A 36 9.79 -7.97 -3.31
C ARG A 36 9.70 -6.50 -2.90
N ILE A 37 9.59 -6.20 -1.61
CA ILE A 37 9.62 -4.83 -1.10
C ILE A 37 10.99 -4.21 -1.37
N GLU A 38 12.08 -4.91 -1.08
CA GLU A 38 13.46 -4.46 -1.35
C GLU A 38 13.67 -4.16 -2.84
N ASP A 39 13.24 -5.04 -3.74
CA ASP A 39 13.30 -4.81 -5.19
C ASP A 39 12.56 -3.53 -5.64
N LEU A 40 11.44 -3.22 -4.99
CA LEU A 40 10.64 -2.03 -5.29
C LEU A 40 11.25 -0.76 -4.70
N GLU A 41 11.85 -0.83 -3.52
CA GLU A 41 12.60 0.27 -2.90
C GLU A 41 13.82 0.66 -3.75
N ASP A 42 14.58 -0.32 -4.23
CA ASP A 42 15.70 -0.08 -5.16
C ASP A 42 15.24 0.56 -6.48
N LEU A 43 14.07 0.16 -6.99
CA LEU A 43 13.49 0.72 -8.21
C LEU A 43 12.97 2.15 -7.98
N GLU A 44 12.31 2.39 -6.85
CA GLU A 44 11.84 3.71 -6.42
C GLU A 44 12.99 4.70 -6.30
N GLU A 45 14.11 4.29 -5.70
CA GLU A 45 15.29 5.12 -5.58
C GLU A 45 15.85 5.51 -6.96
N LYS A 46 15.98 4.54 -7.88
CA LYS A 46 16.44 4.79 -9.25
C LYS A 46 15.55 5.77 -9.99
N LEU A 47 14.23 5.56 -9.93
CA LEU A 47 13.25 6.43 -10.59
C LEU A 47 13.21 7.83 -9.97
N SER A 48 13.36 7.95 -8.66
CA SER A 48 13.44 9.25 -7.97
C SER A 48 14.67 10.05 -8.39
N ARG A 49 15.81 9.38 -8.61
CA ARG A 49 17.02 10.02 -9.18
C ARG A 49 16.77 10.48 -10.62
N GLU A 50 16.14 9.66 -11.46
CA GLU A 50 15.76 10.07 -12.82
C GLU A 50 14.79 11.26 -12.84
N LEU A 51 13.89 11.33 -11.86
CA LEU A 51 12.94 12.43 -11.72
C LEU A 51 13.65 13.75 -11.42
N SER A 52 14.61 13.74 -10.47
CA SER A 52 15.41 14.93 -10.14
C SER A 52 16.24 15.42 -11.34
N GLU A 53 16.72 14.52 -12.19
CA GLU A 53 17.35 14.93 -13.46
C GLU A 53 16.36 15.57 -14.44
N ALA A 54 15.13 15.06 -14.48
CA ALA A 54 14.06 15.61 -15.31
C ALA A 54 13.56 16.98 -14.81
N GLU A 55 13.71 17.33 -13.53
CA GLU A 55 13.40 18.66 -13.01
C GLU A 55 14.30 19.76 -13.61
N LYS A 56 15.51 19.39 -14.03
CA LYS A 56 16.39 20.28 -14.82
C LYS A 56 15.81 20.60 -16.21
N ALA A 57 14.69 19.98 -16.61
CA ALA A 57 14.01 20.28 -17.86
C ALA A 57 13.56 21.74 -17.96
N GLU A 58 13.18 22.37 -16.84
CA GLU A 58 12.72 23.78 -16.84
C GLU A 58 13.80 24.73 -17.37
N ARG A 59 15.08 24.37 -17.20
CA ARG A 59 16.21 25.09 -17.80
C ARG A 59 16.09 25.16 -19.32
N TYR A 60 15.68 24.10 -20.00
CA TYR A 60 15.55 24.12 -21.46
C TYR A 60 14.42 25.04 -21.92
N LYS A 61 13.32 25.09 -21.17
CA LYS A 61 12.25 26.07 -21.45
C LYS A 61 12.77 27.49 -21.28
N LYS A 62 13.45 27.78 -20.17
CA LYS A 62 14.10 29.07 -19.91
C LYS A 62 15.05 29.48 -21.03
N LEU A 63 15.92 28.56 -21.49
CA LEU A 63 16.82 28.81 -22.62
C LEU A 63 16.07 29.09 -23.94
N GLY A 64 14.99 28.37 -24.20
CA GLY A 64 14.12 28.61 -25.35
C GLY A 64 13.47 30.00 -25.29
N ASP A 65 12.90 30.37 -24.15
CA ASP A 65 12.25 31.66 -23.92
C ASP A 65 13.23 32.82 -24.08
N LEU A 66 14.45 32.70 -23.52
CA LEU A 66 15.50 33.72 -23.64
C LEU A 66 15.91 33.96 -25.09
N ILE A 67 16.06 32.90 -25.89
CA ILE A 67 16.38 33.02 -27.33
C ILE A 67 15.24 33.71 -28.07
N VAL A 68 13.99 33.34 -27.80
CA VAL A 68 12.81 33.93 -28.46
C VAL A 68 12.68 35.42 -28.13
N GLN A 69 12.89 35.79 -26.87
CA GLN A 69 12.83 37.20 -26.43
C GLN A 69 13.94 38.05 -27.08
N ASN A 70 15.12 37.46 -27.32
CA ASN A 70 16.28 38.14 -27.89
C ASN A 70 16.46 37.89 -29.40
N LEU A 71 15.47 37.31 -30.09
CA LEU A 71 15.63 36.81 -31.46
C LEU A 71 16.16 37.86 -32.44
N TRP A 72 15.72 39.12 -32.28
CA TRP A 72 16.15 40.25 -33.10
C TRP A 72 17.62 40.63 -32.88
N SER A 73 18.13 40.54 -31.65
CA SER A 73 19.49 40.97 -31.27
C SER A 73 20.57 39.92 -31.56
N ILE A 74 20.15 38.67 -31.78
CA ILE A 74 21.03 37.51 -32.03
C ILE A 74 20.93 36.95 -33.46
N LYS A 75 20.06 37.52 -34.31
CA LYS A 75 19.90 37.08 -35.70
C LYS A 75 21.24 37.16 -36.45
N GLY A 76 21.67 36.04 -37.03
CA GLY A 76 22.93 35.94 -37.78
C GLY A 76 24.19 35.75 -36.92
N LYS A 77 24.07 35.74 -35.58
CA LYS A 77 25.15 35.29 -34.68
C LYS A 77 25.10 33.77 -34.56
N SER A 78 26.25 33.15 -34.28
CA SER A 78 26.36 31.72 -34.00
C SER A 78 27.46 31.45 -32.98
N GLY A 79 27.29 30.41 -32.17
CA GLY A 79 28.15 30.11 -31.03
C GLY A 79 27.59 30.67 -29.73
N GLU A 80 28.45 30.88 -28.74
CA GLU A 80 28.05 31.36 -27.42
C GLU A 80 27.61 32.83 -27.45
N VAL A 81 26.38 33.08 -27.02
CA VAL A 81 25.82 34.42 -26.87
C VAL A 81 25.35 34.62 -25.44
N GLU A 82 25.76 35.72 -24.83
CA GLU A 82 25.29 36.14 -23.51
C GLU A 82 23.92 36.81 -23.65
N LEU A 83 22.90 36.23 -23.00
CA LEU A 83 21.54 36.73 -22.95
C LEU A 83 21.20 37.15 -21.53
N THR A 84 20.48 38.26 -21.38
CA THR A 84 19.99 38.70 -20.07
C THR A 84 18.58 38.17 -19.85
N ASP A 85 18.38 37.50 -18.72
CA ASP A 85 17.07 37.16 -18.21
C ASP A 85 16.40 38.41 -17.63
N TRP A 86 15.24 38.78 -18.16
CA TRP A 86 14.53 39.99 -17.70
C TRP A 86 13.82 39.79 -16.35
N GLU A 87 13.57 38.56 -15.92
CA GLU A 87 12.95 38.25 -14.63
C GLU A 87 13.97 38.34 -13.49
N THR A 88 15.17 37.78 -13.69
CA THR A 88 16.22 37.71 -12.65
C THR A 88 17.34 38.72 -12.84
N ASN A 89 17.40 39.38 -14.00
CA ASN A 89 18.52 40.24 -14.44
C ASN A 89 19.87 39.49 -14.54
N GLU A 90 19.86 38.17 -14.54
CA GLU A 90 21.05 37.34 -14.65
C GLU A 90 21.48 37.19 -16.12
N LYS A 91 22.80 37.10 -16.32
CA LYS A 91 23.40 36.83 -17.63
C LYS A 91 23.60 35.34 -17.81
N ILE A 92 23.03 34.79 -18.87
CA ILE A 92 23.07 33.36 -19.20
C ILE A 92 23.72 33.21 -20.57
N VAL A 93 24.80 32.42 -20.63
CA VAL A 93 25.45 32.08 -21.89
C VAL A 93 24.69 30.93 -22.55
N VAL A 94 24.31 31.12 -23.81
CA VAL A 94 23.55 30.16 -24.60
C VAL A 94 24.23 29.96 -25.95
N ASP A 95 24.48 28.70 -26.32
CA ASP A 95 24.98 28.36 -27.66
C ASP A 95 23.83 28.39 -28.68
N VAL A 96 23.92 29.31 -29.65
CA VAL A 96 22.92 29.49 -30.71
C VAL A 96 23.48 29.09 -32.07
N GLY A 97 22.66 28.38 -32.85
CA GLY A 97 23.00 28.04 -34.23
C GLY A 97 22.80 29.24 -35.17
N LYS A 98 23.14 29.05 -36.46
CA LYS A 98 22.92 30.05 -37.53
C LYS A 98 21.46 30.52 -37.63
N ASP A 99 20.52 29.66 -37.24
CA ASP A 99 19.11 29.99 -37.08
C ASP A 99 18.73 29.86 -35.58
N PRO A 100 18.76 30.97 -34.82
CA PRO A 100 18.41 30.97 -33.40
C PRO A 100 16.98 30.47 -33.14
N ALA A 101 16.03 30.70 -34.06
CA ALA A 101 14.66 30.21 -33.90
C ALA A 101 14.61 28.67 -33.90
N GLN A 102 15.43 28.02 -34.74
CA GLN A 102 15.59 26.57 -34.70
C GLN A 102 16.24 26.08 -33.40
N THR A 103 17.21 26.82 -32.84
CA THR A 103 17.79 26.48 -31.54
C THR A 103 16.75 26.55 -30.43
N ALA A 104 15.94 27.61 -30.36
CA ALA A 104 14.84 27.72 -29.41
C ALA A 104 13.86 26.54 -29.55
N GLN A 105 13.47 26.20 -30.79
CA GLN A 105 12.59 25.07 -31.05
C GLN A 105 13.17 23.73 -30.58
N LYS A 106 14.48 23.51 -30.74
CA LYS A 106 15.16 22.32 -30.20
C LYS A 106 15.06 22.27 -28.67
N PHE A 107 15.28 23.39 -27.98
CA PHE A 107 15.13 23.45 -26.53
C PHE A 107 13.70 23.17 -26.07
N TYR A 108 12.68 23.74 -26.74
CA TYR A 108 11.28 23.40 -26.44
C TYR A 108 10.95 21.93 -26.71
N ASN A 109 11.50 21.33 -27.76
CA ASN A 109 11.31 19.90 -28.05
C ASN A 109 11.93 19.02 -26.96
N THR A 110 13.15 19.36 -26.50
CA THR A 110 13.81 18.69 -25.37
C THR A 110 13.01 18.85 -24.08
N TYR A 111 12.54 20.06 -23.78
CA TYR A 111 11.65 20.32 -22.64
C TYR A 111 10.40 19.43 -22.67
N LYS A 112 9.67 19.41 -23.78
CA LYS A 112 8.47 18.58 -23.95
C LYS A 112 8.76 17.08 -23.78
N LYS A 113 9.90 16.61 -24.30
CA LYS A 113 10.33 15.21 -24.14
C LYS A 113 10.59 14.86 -22.68
N LEU A 114 11.30 15.73 -21.95
CA LEU A 114 11.62 15.52 -20.55
C LEU A 114 10.39 15.63 -19.65
N GLN A 115 9.47 16.56 -19.92
CA GLN A 115 8.19 16.66 -19.21
C GLN A 115 7.33 15.40 -19.36
N ARG A 116 7.25 14.82 -20.57
CA ARG A 116 6.57 13.54 -20.78
C ARG A 116 7.22 12.40 -20.00
N LYS A 117 8.57 12.37 -19.94
CA LYS A 117 9.29 11.38 -19.14
C LYS A 117 9.00 11.58 -17.64
N LYS A 118 8.99 12.82 -17.16
CA LYS A 118 8.66 13.21 -15.79
C LYS A 118 7.30 12.64 -15.38
N GLU A 119 6.25 12.94 -16.14
CA GLU A 119 4.87 12.47 -15.88
C GLU A 119 4.79 10.93 -15.83
N GLN A 120 5.50 10.24 -16.72
CA GLN A 120 5.55 8.78 -16.72
C GLN A 120 6.24 8.21 -15.46
N VAL A 121 7.35 8.84 -15.04
CA VAL A 121 8.09 8.44 -13.84
C VAL A 121 7.26 8.71 -12.58
N GLU A 122 6.62 9.88 -12.46
CA GLU A 122 5.73 10.22 -11.34
C GLU A 122 4.60 9.20 -11.21
N LYS A 123 3.91 8.90 -12.31
CA LYS A 123 2.87 7.87 -12.32
C LYS A 123 3.40 6.50 -11.90
N ARG A 124 4.61 6.13 -12.33
CA ARG A 124 5.24 4.85 -11.96
C ARG A 124 5.60 4.81 -10.47
N LEU A 125 6.09 5.91 -9.90
CA LEU A 125 6.38 6.02 -8.47
C LEU A 125 5.10 5.86 -7.63
N GLU A 126 3.99 6.49 -8.04
CA GLU A 126 2.71 6.27 -7.36
C GLU A 126 2.23 4.80 -7.43
N GLU A 127 2.44 4.12 -8.55
CA GLU A 127 2.13 2.68 -8.67
C GLU A 127 2.99 1.83 -7.74
N ILE A 128 4.30 2.12 -7.67
CA ILE A 128 5.25 1.43 -6.78
C ILE A 128 4.86 1.65 -5.31
N GLN A 129 4.52 2.88 -4.93
CA GLN A 129 4.13 3.19 -3.57
C GLN A 129 2.88 2.41 -3.15
N ARG A 130 1.86 2.36 -4.01
CA ARG A 130 0.66 1.54 -3.77
C ARG A 130 0.98 0.03 -3.69
N GLU A 131 1.92 -0.45 -4.50
CA GLU A 131 2.36 -1.85 -4.45
C GLU A 131 3.08 -2.16 -3.14
N LYS A 132 3.96 -1.27 -2.66
CA LYS A 132 4.63 -1.39 -1.36
C LYS A 132 3.64 -1.39 -0.20
N GLU A 133 2.66 -0.47 -0.21
CA GLU A 133 1.59 -0.42 0.81
C GLU A 133 0.86 -1.76 0.93
N TYR A 134 0.49 -2.36 -0.22
CA TYR A 134 -0.14 -3.68 -0.25
C TYR A 134 0.79 -4.78 0.28
N LEU A 135 2.08 -4.76 -0.09
CA LEU A 135 3.05 -5.74 0.38
C LEU A 135 3.27 -5.65 1.89
N TYR A 136 3.28 -4.44 2.48
CA TYR A 136 3.34 -4.28 3.94
C TYR A 136 2.07 -4.79 4.63
N GLN A 137 0.89 -4.61 4.02
CA GLN A 137 -0.37 -5.21 4.51
C GLN A 137 -0.33 -6.74 4.48
N LEU A 138 0.16 -7.30 3.37
CA LEU A 138 0.33 -8.73 3.21
C LEU A 138 1.36 -9.30 4.19
N TRP A 139 2.49 -8.61 4.40
CA TRP A 139 3.48 -8.98 5.40
C TRP A 139 2.86 -9.04 6.81
N GLN A 140 2.13 -8.01 7.21
CA GLN A 140 1.44 -7.99 8.50
C GLN A 140 0.41 -9.11 8.64
N THR A 141 -0.33 -9.40 7.56
CA THR A 141 -1.28 -10.50 7.52
C THR A 141 -0.60 -11.86 7.71
N ILE A 142 0.57 -12.07 7.10
CA ILE A 142 1.38 -13.29 7.31
C ILE A 142 1.87 -13.36 8.76
N GLU A 143 2.35 -12.24 9.32
CA GLU A 143 2.79 -12.13 10.71
C GLU A 143 1.68 -12.42 11.72
N ASP A 144 0.45 -12.03 11.41
CA ASP A 144 -0.74 -12.24 12.26
C ASP A 144 -1.52 -13.53 11.95
N ALA A 145 -1.03 -14.36 11.02
CA ALA A 145 -1.56 -15.70 10.83
C ALA A 145 -1.33 -16.55 12.09
N GLU A 146 -2.34 -17.34 12.46
CA GLU A 146 -2.37 -18.16 13.68
C GLU A 146 -2.51 -19.66 13.37
N ASP A 147 -2.87 -20.03 12.15
CA ASP A 147 -3.03 -21.42 11.71
C ASP A 147 -2.71 -21.64 10.24
N LEU A 148 -2.57 -22.91 9.86
CA LEU A 148 -2.26 -23.34 8.50
C LEU A 148 -3.37 -22.99 7.49
N GLU A 149 -4.64 -23.02 7.90
CA GLU A 149 -5.77 -22.69 7.01
C GLU A 149 -5.70 -21.22 6.56
N THR A 150 -5.35 -20.31 7.48
CA THR A 150 -5.09 -18.89 7.15
C THR A 150 -3.90 -18.76 6.20
N LEU A 151 -2.81 -19.50 6.43
CA LEU A 151 -1.64 -19.47 5.53
C LEU A 151 -1.97 -20.03 4.14
N GLU A 152 -2.88 -21.00 4.02
CA GLU A 152 -3.34 -21.50 2.72
C GLU A 152 -4.12 -20.42 1.94
N GLU A 153 -5.01 -19.68 2.59
CA GLU A 153 -5.70 -18.53 1.97
C GLU A 153 -4.72 -17.44 1.52
N ILE A 154 -3.73 -17.14 2.37
CA ILE A 154 -2.68 -16.17 2.04
C ILE A 154 -1.83 -16.69 0.87
N GLU A 155 -1.50 -17.98 0.82
CA GLU A 155 -0.77 -18.57 -0.31
C GLU A 155 -1.53 -18.40 -1.63
N GLU A 156 -2.86 -18.58 -1.62
CA GLU A 156 -3.70 -18.32 -2.78
C GLU A 156 -3.70 -16.84 -3.18
N GLU A 157 -3.79 -15.92 -2.21
CA GLU A 157 -3.65 -14.48 -2.45
C GLU A 157 -2.29 -14.13 -3.08
N MET A 158 -1.20 -14.68 -2.54
CA MET A 158 0.15 -14.48 -3.05
C MET A 158 0.31 -15.01 -4.48
N ARG A 159 -0.32 -16.14 -4.83
CA ARG A 159 -0.34 -16.66 -6.20
C ARG A 159 -1.14 -15.78 -7.15
N GLU A 160 -2.34 -15.37 -6.75
CA GLU A 160 -3.18 -14.46 -7.56
C GLU A 160 -2.48 -13.12 -7.81
N PHE A 161 -1.70 -12.65 -6.83
CA PHE A 161 -0.89 -11.44 -6.98
C PHE A 161 0.42 -11.66 -7.77
N GLY A 162 0.79 -12.92 -8.04
CA GLY A 162 1.97 -13.27 -8.84
C GLY A 162 3.28 -13.37 -8.06
N LEU A 163 3.24 -13.37 -6.73
CA LEU A 163 4.43 -13.55 -5.88
C LEU A 163 4.90 -15.00 -5.82
N LEU A 164 3.98 -15.95 -6.02
CA LEU A 164 4.24 -17.37 -6.02
C LEU A 164 3.87 -17.99 -7.36
N LYS A 165 4.65 -19.00 -7.79
CA LYS A 165 4.33 -19.77 -8.99
C LYS A 165 3.00 -20.52 -8.84
N GLU A 166 2.25 -20.61 -9.93
CA GLU A 166 1.04 -21.42 -9.97
C GLU A 166 1.34 -22.90 -9.72
N ARG A 167 0.46 -23.59 -8.99
CA ARG A 167 0.55 -25.06 -8.84
C ARG A 167 0.06 -25.72 -10.13
N LYS A 168 0.79 -26.76 -10.59
CA LYS A 168 0.43 -27.56 -11.76
C LYS A 168 -0.80 -28.47 -11.55
N THR A 169 -1.30 -28.60 -10.33
CA THR A 169 -2.40 -29.51 -9.95
C THR A 169 -3.73 -28.78 -9.77
N LYS A 170 -4.84 -29.46 -10.10
CA LYS A 170 -6.22 -28.92 -10.07
C LYS A 170 -6.56 -28.29 -8.72
N LYS A 171 -7.16 -27.09 -8.77
CA LYS A 171 -7.80 -26.36 -7.65
C LYS A 171 -8.76 -27.27 -6.87
N GLN A 172 -8.33 -27.79 -5.73
CA GLN A 172 -9.27 -28.01 -4.63
C GLN A 172 -9.61 -26.63 -4.09
N LYS A 173 -10.89 -26.26 -4.04
CA LYS A 173 -11.31 -25.03 -3.34
C LYS A 173 -10.90 -25.21 -1.88
N SER A 174 -9.95 -24.41 -1.40
CA SER A 174 -9.70 -24.28 0.02
C SER A 174 -11.01 -23.98 0.73
N LYS A 175 -11.21 -24.57 1.92
CA LYS A 175 -12.29 -24.09 2.79
C LYS A 175 -11.92 -22.66 3.16
N LYS A 176 -12.84 -21.73 2.92
CA LYS A 176 -12.69 -20.38 3.45
C LYS A 176 -12.85 -20.45 4.97
N THR A 177 -11.81 -20.06 5.69
CA THR A 177 -11.88 -19.72 7.10
C THR A 177 -12.95 -18.65 7.32
N ARG A 178 -13.57 -18.70 8.49
CA ARG A 178 -14.51 -17.68 8.92
C ARG A 178 -13.75 -16.45 9.41
N PHE A 179 -14.42 -15.30 9.37
CA PHE A 179 -13.97 -14.12 10.13
C PHE A 179 -13.78 -14.49 11.60
N ARG A 180 -12.85 -13.78 12.26
CA ARG A 180 -12.85 -13.75 13.72
C ARG A 180 -14.13 -13.04 14.16
N GLU A 181 -14.83 -13.60 15.14
CA GLU A 181 -16.13 -13.12 15.60
C GLU A 181 -16.13 -13.02 17.13
N VAL A 182 -16.62 -11.90 17.65
CA VAL A 182 -16.81 -11.68 19.08
C VAL A 182 -18.08 -10.86 19.31
N TYR A 183 -18.74 -11.07 20.45
CA TYR A 183 -19.88 -10.27 20.88
C TYR A 183 -19.50 -9.41 22.07
N TYR A 184 -19.84 -8.12 22.02
CA TYR A 184 -19.59 -7.18 23.10
C TYR A 184 -20.69 -6.11 23.15
N GLY A 185 -21.21 -5.82 24.34
CA GLY A 185 -22.30 -4.84 24.52
C GLY A 185 -23.57 -5.14 23.72
N GLY A 186 -23.83 -6.40 23.34
CA GLY A 186 -24.96 -6.79 22.50
C GLY A 186 -24.75 -6.58 20.99
N PHE A 187 -23.54 -6.25 20.56
CA PHE A 187 -23.16 -6.09 19.15
C PHE A 187 -22.24 -7.22 18.70
N LYS A 188 -22.43 -7.65 17.45
CA LYS A 188 -21.53 -8.59 16.77
C LYS A 188 -20.39 -7.82 16.13
N ILE A 189 -19.15 -8.23 16.42
CA ILE A 189 -17.94 -7.63 15.87
C ILE A 189 -17.22 -8.69 15.03
N LEU A 190 -16.90 -8.32 13.79
CA LEU A 190 -16.21 -9.16 12.83
C LEU A 190 -14.83 -8.58 12.53
N ILE A 191 -13.81 -9.43 12.50
CA ILE A 191 -12.42 -9.05 12.20
C ILE A 191 -11.92 -9.92 11.05
N GLY A 192 -11.38 -9.27 10.02
CA GLY A 192 -10.77 -9.98 8.89
C GLY A 192 -9.45 -10.65 9.28
N ARG A 193 -9.21 -11.86 8.74
CA ARG A 193 -7.98 -12.62 9.01
C ARG A 193 -6.88 -12.41 7.97
N ASN A 194 -7.26 -11.90 6.80
CA ASN A 194 -6.38 -11.58 5.69
C ASN A 194 -7.02 -10.52 4.78
N ASN A 195 -6.30 -10.07 3.75
CA ASN A 195 -6.76 -8.99 2.87
C ASN A 195 -8.00 -9.37 2.06
N LYS A 196 -8.12 -10.64 1.62
CA LYS A 196 -9.35 -11.12 0.95
C LYS A 196 -10.56 -11.03 1.87
N GLN A 197 -10.41 -11.41 3.14
CA GLN A 197 -11.46 -11.26 4.14
C GLN A 197 -11.76 -9.80 4.48
N ASN A 198 -10.74 -8.95 4.57
CA ASN A 198 -10.92 -7.50 4.77
C ASN A 198 -11.78 -6.88 3.66
N ASP A 199 -11.54 -7.29 2.41
CA ASP A 199 -12.33 -6.89 1.24
C ASP A 199 -13.76 -7.44 1.29
N GLU A 200 -13.91 -8.72 1.62
CA GLU A 200 -15.22 -9.37 1.78
C GLU A 200 -16.04 -8.70 2.88
N LEU A 201 -15.40 -8.35 4.00
CA LEU A 201 -16.01 -7.70 5.15
C LEU A 201 -16.56 -6.32 4.78
N VAL A 202 -15.78 -5.50 4.07
CA VAL A 202 -16.24 -4.18 3.60
C VAL A 202 -17.39 -4.34 2.60
N ARG A 203 -17.30 -5.30 1.67
CA ARG A 203 -18.30 -5.49 0.61
C ARG A 203 -19.63 -6.05 1.10
N THR A 204 -19.61 -6.90 2.13
CA THR A 204 -20.80 -7.61 2.64
C THR A 204 -21.48 -6.90 3.82
N SER A 205 -20.86 -5.84 4.35
CA SER A 205 -21.40 -5.09 5.47
C SER A 205 -22.47 -4.08 5.07
N SER A 206 -23.36 -3.78 6.01
CA SER A 206 -24.37 -2.74 5.83
C SER A 206 -23.70 -1.37 5.78
N LYS A 207 -24.29 -0.43 5.03
CA LYS A 207 -23.81 0.95 4.93
C LYS A 207 -23.75 1.68 6.27
N GLU A 208 -24.59 1.27 7.21
CA GLU A 208 -24.69 1.84 8.56
C GLU A 208 -23.90 1.03 9.61
N ASP A 209 -23.16 -0.01 9.19
CA ASP A 209 -22.20 -0.67 10.07
C ASP A 209 -20.99 0.25 10.31
N LEU A 210 -20.38 0.17 11.49
CA LEU A 210 -19.14 0.88 11.80
C LEU A 210 -17.93 0.04 11.37
N TRP A 211 -17.00 0.67 10.67
CA TRP A 211 -15.73 0.12 10.23
C TRP A 211 -14.58 0.77 10.98
N PHE A 212 -13.56 -0.03 11.30
CA PHE A 212 -12.39 0.39 12.06
C PHE A 212 -11.11 -0.15 11.39
N HIS A 213 -10.03 0.64 11.46
CA HIS A 213 -8.70 0.25 11.02
C HIS A 213 -7.64 1.07 11.74
N ALA A 214 -6.46 0.48 11.96
CA ALA A 214 -5.34 1.20 12.55
C ALA A 214 -4.90 2.37 11.65
N HIS A 215 -4.72 3.55 12.24
CA HIS A 215 -4.41 4.77 11.49
C HIS A 215 -3.01 4.67 10.86
N GLU A 216 -2.93 4.94 9.56
CA GLU A 216 -1.67 4.98 8.77
C GLU A 216 -0.77 3.73 8.90
N MET A 217 -1.33 2.57 9.26
CA MET A 217 -0.54 1.35 9.42
C MET A 217 -1.28 0.09 8.98
N PRO A 218 -0.56 -0.95 8.52
CA PRO A 218 -1.14 -2.26 8.22
C PRO A 218 -1.92 -2.86 9.39
N GLY A 219 -3.12 -3.38 9.11
CA GLY A 219 -3.89 -4.16 10.07
C GLY A 219 -5.16 -4.78 9.49
N ALA A 220 -5.87 -5.50 10.35
CA ALA A 220 -7.16 -6.07 10.01
C ALA A 220 -8.25 -4.99 9.88
N HIS A 221 -9.22 -5.23 8.99
CA HIS A 221 -10.48 -4.49 9.02
C HIS A 221 -11.37 -5.08 10.12
N VAL A 222 -11.97 -4.21 10.94
CA VAL A 222 -12.92 -4.59 11.97
C VAL A 222 -14.25 -3.92 11.68
N VAL A 223 -15.36 -4.66 11.80
CA VAL A 223 -16.70 -4.14 11.59
C VAL A 223 -17.62 -4.50 12.75
N VAL A 224 -18.29 -3.49 13.30
CA VAL A 224 -19.37 -3.65 14.26
C VAL A 224 -20.70 -3.67 13.51
N LYS A 225 -21.44 -4.76 13.64
CA LYS A 225 -22.79 -4.91 13.08
C LYS A 225 -23.78 -4.13 13.92
N THR A 226 -24.27 -3.01 13.38
CA THR A 226 -25.14 -2.09 14.13
C THR A 226 -26.58 -2.56 14.17
N GLU A 227 -27.04 -3.21 13.09
CA GLU A 227 -28.44 -3.63 12.91
C GLU A 227 -29.44 -2.49 13.18
N GLY A 228 -29.04 -1.24 12.87
CA GLY A 228 -29.84 -0.04 13.09
C GLY A 228 -29.85 0.49 14.52
N LYS A 229 -29.11 -0.11 15.44
CA LYS A 229 -28.95 0.38 16.83
C LYS A 229 -27.82 1.40 16.93
N GLU A 230 -27.98 2.36 17.84
CA GLU A 230 -26.90 3.27 18.22
C GLU A 230 -25.82 2.49 18.98
N VAL A 231 -24.55 2.66 18.58
CA VAL A 231 -23.42 1.94 19.17
C VAL A 231 -22.87 2.73 20.35
N PRO A 232 -22.91 2.19 21.59
CA PRO A 232 -22.33 2.85 22.75
C PRO A 232 -20.82 3.06 22.60
N GLN A 233 -20.31 4.11 23.23
CA GLN A 233 -18.88 4.47 23.18
C GLN A 233 -17.95 3.33 23.64
N GLU A 234 -18.36 2.55 24.66
CA GLU A 234 -17.62 1.38 25.13
C GLU A 234 -17.44 0.30 24.04
N VAL A 235 -18.42 0.12 23.15
CA VAL A 235 -18.35 -0.84 22.04
C VAL A 235 -17.43 -0.32 20.94
N VAL A 236 -17.46 1.00 20.68
CA VAL A 236 -16.53 1.67 19.75
C VAL A 236 -15.09 1.50 20.23
N GLU A 237 -14.83 1.75 21.52
CA GLU A 237 -13.51 1.56 22.14
C GLU A 237 -13.04 0.12 22.08
N TYR A 238 -13.91 -0.84 22.40
CA TYR A 238 -13.59 -2.26 22.35
C TYR A 238 -13.26 -2.73 20.91
N ALA A 239 -14.05 -2.32 19.91
CA ALA A 239 -13.79 -2.63 18.51
C ALA A 239 -12.49 -1.99 18.00
N ALA A 240 -12.21 -0.74 18.42
CA ALA A 240 -10.96 -0.07 18.11
C ALA A 240 -9.76 -0.79 18.72
N SER A 241 -9.84 -1.22 19.98
CA SER A 241 -8.78 -2.02 20.63
C SER A 241 -8.50 -3.33 19.88
N LEU A 242 -9.53 -3.97 19.31
CA LEU A 242 -9.36 -5.15 18.45
C LEU A 242 -8.62 -4.79 17.15
N ALA A 243 -9.00 -3.70 16.47
CA ALA A 243 -8.29 -3.25 15.27
C ALA A 243 -6.81 -2.97 15.57
N ALA A 244 -6.51 -2.38 16.73
CA ALA A 244 -5.13 -2.18 17.21
C ALA A 244 -4.40 -3.51 17.48
N GLY A 245 -5.04 -4.50 18.11
CA GLY A 245 -4.43 -5.80 18.44
C GLY A 245 -4.16 -6.73 17.26
N TYR A 246 -4.85 -6.51 16.14
CA TYR A 246 -4.62 -7.18 14.85
C TYR A 246 -3.99 -6.23 13.82
N SER A 247 -3.11 -5.33 14.28
CA SER A 247 -2.33 -4.41 13.44
C SER A 247 -0.83 -4.51 13.72
N LYS A 248 -0.03 -3.85 12.89
CA LYS A 248 1.40 -3.64 13.15
C LYS A 248 1.66 -3.00 14.52
N GLY A 249 0.72 -2.21 15.02
CA GLY A 249 0.77 -1.53 16.32
C GLY A 249 0.52 -2.43 17.53
N LYS A 250 0.28 -3.74 17.37
CA LYS A 250 -0.13 -4.67 18.46
C LYS A 250 0.75 -4.67 19.73
N ASN A 251 2.03 -4.35 19.61
CA ASN A 251 2.98 -4.30 20.75
C ASN A 251 3.21 -2.87 21.28
N SER A 252 2.47 -1.88 20.80
CA SER A 252 2.57 -0.49 21.24
C SER A 252 1.69 -0.26 22.47
N GLY A 253 2.07 0.67 23.35
CA GLY A 253 1.25 1.00 24.52
C GLY A 253 -0.12 1.56 24.15
N LYS A 254 -0.17 2.46 23.14
CA LYS A 254 -1.41 2.96 22.56
C LYS A 254 -1.29 3.07 21.04
N VAL A 255 -2.41 2.88 20.35
CA VAL A 255 -2.51 2.91 18.89
C VAL A 255 -3.69 3.81 18.49
N SER A 256 -3.46 4.70 17.52
CA SER A 256 -4.51 5.49 16.89
C SER A 256 -5.31 4.61 15.94
N VAL A 257 -6.63 4.61 16.09
CA VAL A 257 -7.55 3.81 15.27
C VAL A 257 -8.60 4.73 14.68
N ASP A 258 -8.75 4.65 13.36
CA ASP A 258 -9.81 5.37 12.66
C ASP A 258 -11.06 4.53 12.60
N TYR A 259 -12.20 5.19 12.75
CA TYR A 259 -13.49 4.56 12.54
C TYR A 259 -14.47 5.48 11.81
N THR A 260 -15.31 4.87 10.99
CA THR A 260 -16.34 5.56 10.20
C THR A 260 -17.44 4.57 9.83
N PHE A 261 -18.53 5.05 9.23
CA PHE A 261 -19.53 4.15 8.65
C PHE A 261 -19.03 3.52 7.34
N ILE A 262 -19.42 2.27 7.08
CA ILE A 262 -19.06 1.54 5.85
C ILE A 262 -19.42 2.33 4.58
N LYS A 263 -20.50 3.13 4.57
CA LYS A 263 -20.84 3.99 3.42
C LYS A 263 -19.76 5.00 3.03
N TYR A 264 -18.84 5.34 3.94
CA TYR A 264 -17.71 6.23 3.68
C TYR A 264 -16.42 5.49 3.33
N VAL A 265 -16.45 4.15 3.31
CA VAL A 265 -15.34 3.28 2.93
C VAL A 265 -15.57 2.75 1.53
N ARG A 266 -14.60 2.92 0.63
CA ARG A 266 -14.68 2.44 -0.75
C ARG A 266 -13.38 1.81 -1.19
N LYS A 267 -13.47 0.77 -2.02
CA LYS A 267 -12.35 0.22 -2.77
C LYS A 267 -12.41 0.71 -4.22
N PRO A 268 -11.50 1.61 -4.64
CA PRO A 268 -11.42 2.04 -6.03
C PRO A 268 -11.11 0.87 -6.98
N LYS A 269 -11.51 1.01 -8.24
CA LYS A 269 -11.21 0.01 -9.27
C LYS A 269 -9.68 -0.12 -9.43
N GLY A 270 -9.18 -1.36 -9.40
CA GLY A 270 -7.75 -1.66 -9.54
C GLY A 270 -6.98 -1.72 -8.22
N PHE A 271 -7.59 -1.32 -7.10
CA PHE A 271 -6.99 -1.51 -5.78
C PHE A 271 -6.94 -3.00 -5.43
N LYS A 272 -5.87 -3.40 -4.75
CA LYS A 272 -5.66 -4.77 -4.30
C LYS A 272 -6.62 -5.11 -3.15
N PRO A 273 -6.89 -6.40 -2.86
CA PRO A 273 -7.67 -6.79 -1.67
C PRO A 273 -7.14 -6.11 -0.40
N GLY A 274 -8.02 -5.80 0.55
CA GLY A 274 -7.66 -5.09 1.77
C GLY A 274 -7.47 -3.57 1.62
N MET A 275 -7.06 -3.07 0.45
CA MET A 275 -6.87 -1.62 0.26
C MET A 275 -8.21 -0.88 0.09
N VAL A 276 -8.39 0.18 0.88
CA VAL A 276 -9.58 1.03 0.87
C VAL A 276 -9.21 2.51 0.99
N ILE A 277 -10.08 3.38 0.49
CA ILE A 277 -10.10 4.81 0.79
C ILE A 277 -11.31 5.06 1.66
N TYR A 278 -11.13 5.84 2.73
CA TYR A 278 -12.21 6.21 3.63
C TYR A 278 -12.22 7.70 3.93
N THR A 279 -13.39 8.21 4.31
CA THR A 279 -13.64 9.63 4.61
C THR A 279 -14.54 9.74 5.84
N ASN A 280 -14.73 10.97 6.34
CA ASN A 280 -15.64 11.28 7.45
C ASN A 280 -15.36 10.42 8.69
N TYR A 281 -14.09 10.13 8.95
CA TYR A 281 -13.67 9.29 10.06
C TYR A 281 -13.41 10.10 11.32
N LYS A 282 -13.43 9.41 12.45
CA LYS A 282 -12.94 9.88 13.73
C LYS A 282 -11.78 8.99 14.14
N THR A 283 -10.82 9.55 14.86
CA THR A 283 -9.67 8.81 15.39
C THR A 283 -9.80 8.69 16.90
N ILE A 284 -9.54 7.49 17.43
CA ILE A 284 -9.51 7.23 18.87
C ILE A 284 -8.18 6.54 19.23
N LEU A 285 -7.65 6.86 20.40
CA LEU A 285 -6.41 6.29 20.91
C LEU A 285 -6.74 5.18 21.92
N VAL A 286 -6.33 3.95 21.62
CA VAL A 286 -6.72 2.76 22.40
C VAL A 286 -5.52 1.87 22.70
N GLU A 287 -5.65 1.05 23.75
CA GLU A 287 -4.69 -0.02 24.03
C GLU A 287 -5.04 -1.27 23.19
N PRO A 288 -4.06 -1.92 22.54
CA PRO A 288 -4.29 -3.11 21.73
C PRO A 288 -4.91 -4.26 22.53
N ARG A 289 -5.89 -4.95 21.93
CA ARG A 289 -6.54 -6.14 22.50
C ARG A 289 -6.70 -7.23 21.44
N ARG A 290 -6.48 -8.49 21.83
CA ARG A 290 -6.87 -9.66 21.04
C ARG A 290 -8.04 -10.37 21.68
N ILE A 291 -8.77 -11.16 20.88
CA ILE A 291 -9.79 -12.06 21.41
C ILE A 291 -9.06 -13.08 22.29
N GLU A 292 -9.56 -13.32 23.51
CA GLU A 292 -9.07 -14.40 24.35
C GLU A 292 -9.39 -15.74 23.66
N GLY A 293 -8.37 -16.56 23.46
CA GLY A 293 -8.47 -17.89 22.82
C GLY A 293 -8.87 -18.99 23.80
#